data_AF-A0A2E9ZK49-F1
#
_entry.id   AF-A0A2E9ZK49-F1
#
_cell.length_a   1.000
_cell.length_b   1.000
_cell.length_c   1.000
_cell.angle_alpha   90.00
_cell.angle_beta   90.00
_cell.angle_gamma   90.00
#
_symmetry.space_group_name_H-M   'P 1'
#
loop_
_entity.id
_entity.type
_entity.pdbx_description
1 polymer ?
#
loop_
_entity_poly.entity_id
_entity_poly.type
_entity_poly.pdbx_seq_one_letter_code
_entity_poly.pdbx_strand_id
1 'polypeptide(L)' 'MRLPKIAINGFGRVGRTITRIAKIHGGFDVVAVND' A
#
# COMPACT_ATOMS: atom_id res chain seq x y z
N MET A 1 10.04 15.93 -0.12
CA MET A 1 9.41 15.30 1.06
C MET A 1 9.51 13.79 0.93
N ARG A 2 9.70 13.05 2.03
CA ARG A 2 9.77 11.58 2.02
C ARG A 2 8.36 11.01 2.12
N LEU A 3 8.00 10.08 1.23
CA LEU A 3 6.70 9.41 1.28
C LEU A 3 6.59 8.53 2.54
N PRO A 4 5.43 8.52 3.23
CA PRO A 4 5.16 7.57 4.29
C PRO A 4 5.30 6.13 3.78
N LYS A 5 5.94 5.27 4.56
CA LYS A 5 6.12 3.84 4.26
C LYS A 5 5.10 3.04 5.06
N ILE A 6 4.29 2.23 4.38
CA ILE A 6 3.26 1.40 5.02
C ILE A 6 3.45 -0.08 4.72
N ALA A 7 2.99 -0.92 5.63
CA ALA A 7 2.85 -2.36 5.42
C ALA A 7 1.35 -2.72 5.38
N ILE A 8 1.01 -3.78 4.63
CA ILE A 8 -0.34 -4.33 4.58
C ILE A 8 -0.32 -5.71 5.24
N ASN A 9 -1.22 -5.96 6.18
CA ASN A 9 -1.47 -7.30 6.73
C ASN A 9 -2.89 -7.72 6.35
N GLY A 10 -3.01 -8.76 5.52
CA GLY A 10 -4.24 -9.14 4.80
C GLY A 10 -4.34 -8.48 3.42
N PHE A 11 -3.97 -9.21 2.39
CA PHE A 11 -4.00 -8.89 0.97
C PHE A 11 -5.27 -9.34 0.23
N GLY A 12 -6.40 -9.32 0.93
CA GLY A 12 -7.74 -9.50 0.35
C GLY A 12 -8.18 -8.35 -0.57
N ARG A 13 -9.50 -8.17 -0.73
CA ARG A 13 -10.06 -7.10 -1.58
C ARG A 13 -9.53 -5.72 -1.20
N VAL A 14 -9.46 -5.41 0.10
CA VAL A 14 -9.03 -4.10 0.59
C VAL A 14 -7.53 -3.89 0.38
N GLY A 15 -6.68 -4.85 0.78
CA GLY A 15 -5.22 -4.73 0.60
C GLY A 15 -4.80 -4.52 -0.86
N ARG A 16 -5.46 -5.21 -1.81
CA ARG A 16 -5.24 -5.01 -3.24
C ARG A 16 -5.68 -3.63 -3.73
N THR A 17 -6.81 -3.12 -3.24
CA THR A 17 -7.29 -1.77 -3.58
C THR A 17 -6.35 -0.69 -3.06
N ILE A 18 -5.88 -0.80 -1.81
CA ILE A 18 -4.91 0.14 -1.23
C ILE A 18 -3.61 0.16 -2.03
N THR A 19 -3.10 -1.01 -2.42
CA THR A 19 -1.88 -1.11 -3.25
C THR A 19 -2.07 -0.47 -4.63
N ARG A 20 -3.27 -0.59 -5.21
CA ARG A 20 -3.62 0.11 -6.47
C ARG A 20 -3.62 1.63 -6.28
N ILE A 21 -4.21 2.13 -5.20
CA ILE A 21 -4.20 3.57 -4.88
C ILE A 21 -2.77 4.08 -4.72
N ALA A 22 -1.91 3.32 -4.04
CA ALA A 22 -0.49 3.66 -3.89
C ALA A 22 0.20 3.87 -5.25
N LYS A 23 -0.02 2.95 -6.20
CA LYS A 23 0.55 3.03 -7.55
C LYS A 23 0.03 4.19 -8.39
N ILE A 24 -1.24 4.58 -8.22
CA ILE A 24 -1.88 5.62 -9.05
C ILE A 24 -1.63 7.02 -8.49
N HIS A 25 -1.75 7.19 -7.17
CA HIS A 25 -1.76 8.50 -6.52
C HIS A 25 -0.44 8.86 -5.83
N GLY A 26 0.43 7.89 -5.53
CA GLY A 26 1.78 8.15 -5.01
C GLY A 26 1.83 8.81 -3.63
N GLY A 27 0.74 8.79 -2.84
CA GLY A 27 0.67 9.43 -1.52
C GLY A 27 1.39 8.68 -0.39
N PHE A 28 1.74 7.42 -0.62
CA PHE A 28 2.46 6.53 0.30
C PHE A 28 3.12 5.40 -0.48
N ASP A 29 4.13 4.78 0.12
CA ASP A 29 4.88 3.66 -0.44
C ASP A 29 4.57 2.37 0.33
N VAL A 30 4.14 1.31 -0.38
CA VAL A 30 3.85 0.01 0.22
C VAL A 30 5.13 -0.80 0.23
N VAL A 31 5.73 -0.97 1.41
CA VAL A 31 7.05 -1.59 1.55
C VAL A 31 7.02 -3.06 1.93
N ALA A 32 5.87 -3.55 2.42
CA ALA A 32 5.68 -4.94 2.78
C ALA A 32 4.20 -5.33 2.69
N VAL A 33 3.96 -6.59 2.35
CA VAL A 33 2.65 -7.23 2.41
C VAL A 33 2.84 -8.57 3.12
N ASN A 34 2.01 -8.80 4.14
CA ASN A 34 1.81 -10.10 4.77
C ASN A 34 0.35 -10.49 4.54
N ASP A 35 0.07 -11.74 4.22
CA ASP A 35 -1.27 -12.32 4.19
C ASP A 35 -1.22 -13.65 4.92
#